data_AF-A0A528TZU0-F1
#
_entry.id   AF-A0A528TZU0-F1
#
_cell.length_a   1.000
_cell.length_b   1.000
_cell.length_c   1.000
_cell.angle_alpha   90.00
_cell.angle_beta   90.00
_cell.angle_gamma   90.00
#
_symmetry.space_group_name_H-M   'P 1'
#
loop_
_entity.id
_entity.type
_entity.pdbx_description
1 polymer ?
#
loop_
_entity_poly.entity_id
_entity_poly.type
_entity_poly.pdbx_seq_one_letter_code
_entity_poly.pdbx_strand_id
1 'polypeptide(L)'
;EWQMELSAAQSRLAAKRRESKRTGSDVALAVPDMARATTFDEESDSPAELARDADAKGSRRRSSLARRSEAFFSRGSPLNLPASVFAGAAALGFLSYITGIHDATYVRANGLVKQVGFLWAPNWTFLFMVFLPLFFAFVTELLVFWKSEGRLKFVTEGDGVESDDAWADNVEASSYSYWAVFLICVVFAGLFQWIGVCLMPLMKGGGNYATDWGKLAIVRPEVISVPEEVVFTGLAYLYMCLCFYLFFVGLILLYTLIHDLWRIGVASKSGPEVDYQHKVNEVGLRVMRAIFRCTVLGVMIAICMKAQSSYLASRGENIVAWLIRDMTSVLYGGNDVGDRIAYRMPTHYSSLLVVISTCVVFVYGSIRLGVGSRFQVPLWKMSAVVALLVVGYLLIDAFAGFSILLGVGVLLAIYGLIDPGFGDGERAN
;
A
#
# COMPACT_ATOMS: atom_id res chain seq x y z
N GLU A 1 -33.93 -18.55 33.58
CA GLU A 1 -33.18 -19.81 33.30
C GLU A 1 -31.85 -19.56 32.60
N TRP A 2 -31.81 -18.83 31.48
CA TRP A 2 -30.59 -18.56 30.70
C TRP A 2 -29.41 -17.92 31.48
N GLN A 3 -29.69 -17.03 32.44
CA GLN A 3 -28.64 -16.42 33.28
C GLN A 3 -27.98 -17.40 34.25
N MET A 4 -28.69 -18.45 34.69
CA MET A 4 -28.11 -19.51 35.53
C MET A 4 -27.25 -20.47 34.72
N GLU A 5 -27.62 -20.73 33.47
CA GLU A 5 -26.80 -21.54 32.56
C GLU A 5 -25.49 -20.83 32.19
N LEU A 6 -25.55 -19.51 31.98
CA LEU A 6 -24.36 -18.70 31.69
C LEU A 6 -23.38 -18.66 32.87
N SER A 7 -23.89 -18.52 34.11
CA SER A 7 -23.04 -18.51 35.30
C SER A 7 -22.43 -19.89 35.59
N ALA A 8 -23.16 -20.98 35.33
CA ALA A 8 -22.66 -22.35 35.41
C ALA A 8 -21.60 -22.67 34.35
N ALA A 9 -21.75 -22.14 33.13
CA ALA A 9 -20.75 -22.30 32.07
C ALA A 9 -19.46 -21.52 32.38
N GLN A 10 -19.57 -20.30 32.92
CA GLN A 10 -18.42 -19.49 33.33
C GLN A 10 -17.65 -20.10 34.50
N SER A 11 -18.35 -20.66 35.50
CA SER A 11 -17.70 -21.32 36.65
C SER A 11 -16.93 -22.57 36.22
N ARG A 12 -17.47 -23.37 35.28
CA ARG A 12 -16.76 -24.52 34.67
C ARG A 12 -15.51 -24.09 33.90
N LEU A 13 -15.57 -23.01 33.13
CA LEU A 13 -14.41 -22.47 32.40
C LEU A 13 -13.32 -21.94 33.34
N ALA A 14 -13.72 -21.31 34.45
CA ALA A 14 -12.80 -20.83 35.47
C ALA A 14 -12.11 -21.97 36.22
N ALA A 15 -12.84 -23.05 36.54
CA ALA A 15 -12.29 -24.25 37.15
C ALA A 15 -11.26 -24.93 36.23
N LYS A 16 -11.60 -25.10 34.95
CA LYS A 16 -10.70 -25.72 33.94
C LYS A 16 -9.40 -24.92 33.73
N ARG A 17 -9.47 -23.58 33.81
CA ARG A 17 -8.28 -22.70 33.75
C ARG A 17 -7.40 -22.81 35.01
N ARG A 18 -7.99 -23.00 36.18
CA ARG A 18 -7.23 -23.20 37.43
C ARG A 18 -6.54 -24.56 37.46
N GLU A 19 -7.21 -25.60 36.97
CA GLU A 19 -6.66 -26.95 36.86
C GLU A 19 -5.50 -27.02 35.86
N SER A 20 -5.63 -26.39 34.69
CA SER A 20 -4.58 -26.28 33.68
C SER A 20 -3.34 -25.51 34.18
N LYS A 21 -3.52 -24.51 35.05
CA LYS A 21 -2.38 -23.82 35.70
C LYS A 21 -1.68 -24.67 36.74
N ARG A 22 -2.39 -25.60 37.39
CA ARG A 22 -1.83 -26.49 38.41
C ARG A 22 -1.03 -27.63 37.77
N THR A 23 -1.50 -28.17 36.64
CA THR A 23 -0.79 -29.22 35.87
C THR A 23 0.47 -28.73 35.16
N GLY A 24 0.63 -27.41 34.96
CA GLY A 24 1.85 -26.81 34.40
C GLY A 24 2.98 -26.57 35.40
N SER A 25 2.76 -26.79 36.70
CA SER A 25 3.72 -26.44 37.76
C SER A 25 4.35 -27.64 38.48
N ASP A 26 3.92 -28.88 38.20
CA ASP A 26 4.34 -30.09 38.93
C ASP A 26 5.47 -30.90 38.25
N VAL A 27 6.17 -30.34 37.25
CA VAL A 27 7.36 -30.96 36.65
C VAL A 27 8.60 -30.08 36.91
N ALA A 28 8.97 -29.96 38.18
CA ALA A 28 10.32 -29.61 38.59
C ALA A 28 10.69 -30.47 39.82
N LEU A 29 11.75 -31.25 39.63
CA LEU A 29 12.23 -32.31 40.51
C LEU A 29 12.43 -31.89 41.98
N ALA A 30 12.05 -32.81 42.86
CA ALA A 30 12.38 -32.84 44.28
C ALA A 30 13.84 -33.23 44.52
N VAL A 31 14.52 -32.53 45.42
CA VAL A 31 15.67 -32.99 46.23
C VAL A 31 15.54 -32.35 47.62
N PRO A 32 15.82 -33.06 48.73
CA PRO A 32 15.18 -32.83 50.03
C PRO A 32 15.92 -31.89 51.00
N ASP A 33 15.12 -31.37 51.93
CA ASP A 33 15.48 -30.62 53.15
C ASP A 33 16.58 -31.25 54.01
N MET A 34 17.44 -30.40 54.58
CA MET A 34 17.90 -30.53 55.98
C MET A 34 18.46 -29.21 56.56
N ALA A 35 17.62 -28.59 57.39
CA ALA A 35 17.86 -28.14 58.76
C ALA A 35 19.13 -27.36 59.19
N ARG A 36 18.82 -26.31 59.97
CA ARG A 36 19.44 -25.79 61.23
C ARG A 36 20.36 -24.55 61.18
N ALA A 37 19.72 -23.45 61.59
CA ALA A 37 19.91 -22.72 62.86
C ALA A 37 21.20 -21.90 63.13
N THR A 38 20.89 -20.64 63.47
CA THR A 38 21.39 -19.80 64.58
C THR A 38 22.71 -19.01 64.45
N THR A 39 22.56 -17.72 64.82
CA THR A 39 23.43 -16.83 65.62
C THR A 39 24.34 -15.78 64.95
N PHE A 40 23.99 -14.52 65.26
CA PHE A 40 24.78 -13.32 65.62
C PHE A 40 25.74 -12.63 64.63
N ASP A 41 25.39 -11.36 64.36
CA ASP A 41 26.18 -10.11 64.33
C ASP A 41 27.71 -10.17 64.15
N GLU A 42 28.23 -9.51 63.12
CA GLU A 42 29.01 -8.25 63.23
C GLU A 42 29.52 -7.79 61.84
N GLU A 43 29.05 -6.60 61.44
CA GLU A 43 29.82 -5.49 60.86
C GLU A 43 30.99 -5.77 59.90
N SER A 44 30.77 -5.52 58.60
CA SER A 44 31.76 -4.82 57.78
C SER A 44 31.13 -4.22 56.52
N ASP A 45 31.16 -2.89 56.45
CA ASP A 45 30.77 -2.07 55.33
C ASP A 45 31.41 -2.52 54.01
N SER A 46 30.58 -2.76 52.99
CA SER A 46 30.97 -2.58 51.59
C SER A 46 29.76 -2.11 50.79
N PRO A 47 29.85 -0.98 50.07
CA PRO A 47 28.73 -0.41 49.32
C PRO A 47 28.48 -1.24 48.06
N ALA A 48 27.80 -2.38 48.22
CA ALA A 48 27.23 -3.17 47.14
C ALA A 48 25.80 -2.66 46.82
N GLU A 49 25.66 -1.36 46.55
CA GLU A 49 24.46 -0.76 46.00
C GLU A 49 24.88 0.24 44.91
N LEU A 50 25.34 -0.26 43.77
CA LEU A 50 25.39 0.46 42.48
C LEU A 50 25.96 -0.44 41.36
N ALA A 51 25.39 -1.63 41.15
CA ALA A 51 25.67 -2.40 39.92
C ALA A 51 24.62 -3.47 39.58
N ARG A 52 23.43 -3.45 40.19
CA ARG A 52 22.34 -4.41 39.90
C ARG A 52 21.36 -3.94 38.81
N ASP A 53 21.77 -3.00 37.96
CA ASP A 53 21.01 -2.57 36.78
C ASP A 53 21.72 -2.86 35.43
N ALA A 54 22.73 -3.74 35.43
CA ALA A 54 23.42 -4.13 34.21
C ALA A 54 22.80 -5.33 33.48
N ASP A 55 21.68 -5.90 33.96
CA ASP A 55 21.07 -7.11 33.38
C ASP A 55 19.60 -6.94 32.94
N ALA A 56 19.22 -5.70 32.64
CA ALA A 56 17.97 -5.37 31.94
C ALA A 56 18.15 -5.10 30.43
N LYS A 57 19.31 -5.42 29.84
CA LYS A 57 19.57 -5.35 28.37
C LYS A 57 19.00 -6.53 27.57
N GLY A 58 18.08 -7.28 28.17
CA GLY A 58 17.27 -8.30 27.51
C GLY A 58 15.80 -7.88 27.34
N SER A 59 15.52 -6.58 27.15
CA SER A 59 14.19 -6.15 26.73
C SER A 59 13.91 -6.77 25.36
N ARG A 60 13.15 -7.87 25.36
CA ARG A 60 12.54 -8.51 24.18
C ARG A 60 12.18 -7.42 23.17
N ARG A 61 12.95 -7.31 22.07
CA ARG A 61 12.71 -6.45 20.89
C ARG A 61 11.24 -6.65 20.49
N ARG A 62 10.34 -5.80 21.00
CA ARG A 62 8.91 -5.87 20.67
C ARG A 62 8.84 -5.62 19.17
N SER A 63 8.33 -6.59 18.40
CA SER A 63 8.22 -6.45 16.95
C SER A 63 7.35 -5.24 16.63
N SER A 64 7.97 -4.13 16.24
CA SER A 64 7.26 -2.91 15.89
C SER A 64 6.49 -3.10 14.58
N LEU A 65 5.40 -2.35 14.41
CA LEU A 65 4.57 -2.39 13.20
C LEU A 65 5.42 -2.13 11.94
N ALA A 66 6.38 -1.21 12.04
CA ALA A 66 7.34 -0.90 10.98
C ALA A 66 8.14 -2.15 10.54
N ARG A 67 8.74 -2.89 11.49
CA ARG A 67 9.50 -4.12 11.18
C ARG A 67 8.61 -5.22 10.59
N ARG A 68 7.37 -5.36 11.06
CA ARG A 68 6.42 -6.32 10.48
C ARG A 68 6.00 -5.94 9.06
N SER A 69 5.87 -4.65 8.80
CA SER A 69 5.48 -4.12 7.49
C SER A 69 6.60 -4.28 6.47
N GLU A 70 7.83 -3.94 6.84
CA GLU A 70 9.03 -4.17 6.01
C GLU A 70 9.23 -5.66 5.70
N ALA A 71 8.92 -6.54 6.65
CA ALA A 71 9.05 -7.97 6.46
C ALA A 71 8.19 -8.52 5.32
N PHE A 72 7.06 -7.91 4.99
CA PHE A 72 6.25 -8.31 3.82
C PHE A 72 6.98 -8.08 2.48
N PHE A 73 7.92 -7.14 2.45
CA PHE A 73 8.68 -6.80 1.25
C PHE A 73 10.05 -7.47 1.22
N SER A 74 10.65 -7.74 2.38
CA SER A 74 12.04 -8.17 2.49
C SER A 74 12.22 -9.65 2.82
N ARG A 75 11.21 -10.33 3.37
CA ARG A 75 11.32 -11.73 3.79
C ARG A 75 10.64 -12.68 2.81
N GLY A 76 11.34 -13.76 2.46
CA GLY A 76 10.84 -14.82 1.59
C GLY A 76 11.05 -14.49 0.11
N SER A 77 10.29 -15.17 -0.75
CA SER A 77 10.38 -14.96 -2.20
C SER A 77 9.86 -13.57 -2.58
N PRO A 78 10.54 -12.83 -3.46
CA PRO A 78 10.09 -11.52 -3.93
C PRO A 78 8.73 -11.56 -4.65
N LEU A 79 8.28 -12.76 -5.05
CA LEU A 79 6.99 -12.99 -5.69
C LEU A 79 5.82 -13.11 -4.71
N ASN A 80 6.07 -13.41 -3.43
CA ASN A 80 5.02 -13.75 -2.47
C ASN A 80 3.98 -12.64 -2.29
N LEU A 81 4.45 -11.40 -2.09
CA LEU A 81 3.57 -10.26 -1.86
C LEU A 81 2.74 -9.93 -3.14
N PRO A 82 3.36 -9.71 -4.32
CA PRO A 82 2.61 -9.52 -5.57
C PRO A 82 1.61 -10.63 -5.87
N ALA A 83 2.00 -11.91 -5.69
CA ALA A 83 1.14 -13.05 -5.96
C ALA A 83 -0.04 -13.12 -4.97
N SER A 84 0.17 -12.82 -3.69
CA SER A 84 -0.91 -12.81 -2.69
C SER A 84 -1.95 -11.72 -2.96
N VAL A 85 -1.50 -10.55 -3.41
CA VAL A 85 -2.36 -9.43 -3.80
C VAL A 85 -3.16 -9.80 -5.04
N PHE A 86 -2.50 -10.32 -6.08
CA PHE A 86 -3.16 -10.81 -7.28
C PHE A 86 -4.20 -11.90 -6.96
N ALA A 87 -3.82 -12.89 -6.14
CA ALA A 87 -4.69 -13.99 -5.74
C ALA A 87 -5.92 -13.49 -4.97
N GLY A 88 -5.76 -12.51 -4.08
CA GLY A 88 -6.89 -11.88 -3.37
C GLY A 88 -7.85 -11.15 -4.32
N ALA A 89 -7.33 -10.42 -5.31
CA ALA A 89 -8.15 -9.78 -6.34
C ALA A 89 -8.90 -10.80 -7.20
N ALA A 90 -8.22 -11.88 -7.61
CA ALA A 90 -8.80 -12.97 -8.37
C ALA A 90 -9.89 -13.70 -7.57
N ALA A 91 -9.67 -13.95 -6.27
CA ALA A 91 -10.66 -14.56 -5.39
C ALA A 91 -11.93 -13.71 -5.26
N LEU A 92 -11.79 -12.38 -5.12
CA LEU A 92 -12.93 -11.46 -5.15
C LEU A 92 -13.62 -11.44 -6.52
N GLY A 93 -12.86 -11.54 -7.62
CA GLY A 93 -13.38 -11.72 -8.97
C GLY A 93 -14.25 -12.98 -9.10
N PHE A 94 -13.75 -14.13 -8.64
CA PHE A 94 -14.52 -15.38 -8.61
C PHE A 94 -15.76 -15.27 -7.72
N LEU A 95 -15.63 -14.65 -6.55
CA LEU A 95 -16.78 -14.43 -5.67
C LEU A 95 -17.84 -13.55 -6.34
N SER A 96 -17.42 -12.51 -7.08
CA SER A 96 -18.33 -11.64 -7.85
C SER A 96 -19.05 -12.40 -8.98
N TYR A 97 -18.41 -13.43 -9.52
CA TYR A 97 -19.03 -14.32 -10.50
C TYR A 97 -20.10 -15.18 -9.85
N ILE A 98 -19.78 -15.81 -8.72
CA ILE A 98 -20.71 -16.65 -7.95
C ILE A 98 -21.93 -15.85 -7.48
N THR A 99 -21.74 -14.60 -7.05
CA THR A 99 -22.84 -13.73 -6.60
C THR A 99 -23.59 -13.02 -7.74
N GLY A 100 -23.18 -13.22 -9.01
CA GLY A 100 -23.87 -12.64 -10.17
C GLY A 100 -23.61 -11.15 -10.43
N ILE A 101 -22.71 -10.49 -9.68
CA ILE A 101 -22.44 -9.05 -9.81
C ILE A 101 -21.26 -8.70 -10.75
N HIS A 102 -20.60 -9.71 -11.32
CA HIS A 102 -19.42 -9.56 -12.17
C HIS A 102 -19.67 -8.73 -13.46
N ASP A 103 -20.83 -8.92 -14.10
CA ASP A 103 -21.23 -8.28 -15.37
C ASP A 103 -22.67 -7.74 -15.30
N ALA A 104 -22.94 -6.91 -14.30
CA ALA A 104 -24.29 -6.43 -14.00
C ALA A 104 -24.62 -5.08 -14.64
N THR A 105 -25.79 -4.98 -15.27
CA THR A 105 -26.35 -3.73 -15.77
C THR A 105 -27.62 -3.32 -15.02
N TYR A 106 -27.91 -2.02 -14.97
CA TYR A 106 -29.17 -1.50 -14.46
C TYR A 106 -29.71 -0.36 -15.32
N VAL A 107 -31.03 -0.22 -15.35
CA VAL A 107 -31.70 0.90 -16.01
C VAL A 107 -31.79 2.06 -15.01
N ARG A 108 -31.10 3.16 -15.31
CA ARG A 108 -31.16 4.38 -14.52
C ARG A 108 -32.51 5.09 -14.76
N ALA A 109 -32.93 5.97 -13.84
CA ALA A 109 -34.18 6.72 -13.93
C ALA A 109 -34.38 7.51 -15.24
N ASN A 110 -33.32 7.84 -15.97
CA ASN A 110 -33.37 8.50 -17.28
C ASN A 110 -33.43 7.52 -18.47
N GLY A 111 -33.67 6.23 -18.24
CA GLY A 111 -33.73 5.19 -19.28
C GLY A 111 -32.37 4.67 -19.75
N LEU A 112 -31.25 5.25 -19.26
CA LEU A 112 -29.90 4.79 -19.63
C LEU A 112 -29.60 3.44 -18.98
N VAL A 113 -29.26 2.44 -19.80
CA VAL A 113 -28.71 1.17 -19.33
C VAL A 113 -27.24 1.38 -19.01
N LYS A 114 -26.85 1.16 -17.76
CA LYS A 114 -25.48 1.38 -17.29
C LYS A 114 -24.84 0.10 -16.77
N GLN A 115 -23.64 -0.16 -17.24
CA GLN A 115 -22.78 -1.27 -16.83
C GLN A 115 -22.07 -0.92 -15.52
N VAL A 116 -22.33 -1.70 -14.48
CA VAL A 116 -21.82 -1.49 -13.12
C VAL A 116 -21.13 -2.72 -12.56
N GLY A 117 -21.00 -3.78 -13.36
CA GLY A 117 -20.40 -5.04 -12.95
C GLY A 117 -18.98 -4.89 -12.41
N PHE A 118 -18.62 -5.77 -11.48
CA PHE A 118 -17.32 -5.77 -10.82
C PHE A 118 -16.14 -5.83 -11.79
N LEU A 119 -16.25 -6.58 -12.89
CA LEU A 119 -15.19 -6.67 -13.91
C LEU A 119 -15.08 -5.42 -14.79
N TRP A 120 -16.12 -4.59 -14.84
CA TRP A 120 -16.10 -3.34 -15.60
C TRP A 120 -15.54 -2.16 -14.79
N ALA A 121 -15.17 -2.40 -13.54
CA ALA A 121 -14.58 -1.43 -12.65
C ALA A 121 -13.03 -1.44 -12.80
N PRO A 122 -12.41 -0.39 -13.37
CA PRO A 122 -10.95 -0.33 -13.55
C PRO A 122 -10.16 -0.45 -12.25
N ASN A 123 -10.76 -0.03 -11.13
CA ASN A 123 -10.12 -0.18 -9.82
C ASN A 123 -9.95 -1.65 -9.42
N TRP A 124 -10.64 -2.60 -10.05
CA TRP A 124 -10.44 -4.03 -9.81
C TRP A 124 -9.60 -4.68 -10.91
N THR A 125 -9.99 -4.50 -12.17
CA THR A 125 -9.36 -5.20 -13.29
C THR A 125 -7.97 -4.70 -13.65
N PHE A 126 -7.68 -3.42 -13.47
CA PHE A 126 -6.35 -2.88 -13.75
C PHE A 126 -5.58 -2.59 -12.47
N LEU A 127 -6.19 -1.89 -11.52
CA LEU A 127 -5.49 -1.49 -10.30
C LEU A 127 -5.10 -2.71 -9.44
N PHE A 128 -6.06 -3.53 -9.00
CA PHE A 128 -5.74 -4.64 -8.08
C PHE A 128 -5.16 -5.88 -8.79
N MET A 129 -5.56 -6.16 -10.03
CA MET A 129 -5.02 -7.30 -10.78
C MET A 129 -3.68 -7.03 -11.47
N VAL A 130 -3.33 -5.78 -11.80
CA VAL A 130 -2.13 -5.50 -12.60
C VAL A 130 -1.20 -4.49 -11.90
N PHE A 131 -1.65 -3.26 -11.70
CA PHE A 131 -0.74 -2.18 -11.29
C PHE A 131 -0.22 -2.32 -9.87
N LEU A 132 -1.06 -2.76 -8.94
CA LEU A 132 -0.65 -2.91 -7.55
C LEU A 132 0.30 -4.10 -7.31
N PRO A 133 0.06 -5.31 -7.87
CA PRO A 133 1.04 -6.38 -7.85
C PRO A 133 2.40 -5.97 -8.46
N LEU A 134 2.39 -5.28 -9.60
CA LEU A 134 3.62 -4.76 -10.23
C LEU A 134 4.33 -3.74 -9.33
N PHE A 135 3.57 -2.86 -8.66
CA PHE A 135 4.14 -1.88 -7.74
C PHE A 135 4.88 -2.59 -6.61
N PHE A 136 4.25 -3.61 -6.00
CA PHE A 136 4.90 -4.39 -4.95
C PHE A 136 6.12 -5.15 -5.45
N ALA A 137 6.08 -5.70 -6.67
CA ALA A 137 7.22 -6.38 -7.25
C ALA A 137 8.43 -5.45 -7.38
N PHE A 138 8.23 -4.23 -7.91
CA PHE A 138 9.32 -3.27 -8.05
C PHE A 138 9.84 -2.72 -6.72
N VAL A 139 8.96 -2.46 -5.75
CA VAL A 139 9.40 -2.05 -4.40
C VAL A 139 10.21 -3.16 -3.74
N THR A 140 9.75 -4.41 -3.80
CA THR A 140 10.45 -5.56 -3.25
C THR A 140 11.80 -5.78 -3.95
N GLU A 141 11.85 -5.76 -5.27
CA GLU A 141 13.11 -5.89 -6.04
C GLU A 141 14.11 -4.81 -5.63
N LEU A 142 13.66 -3.55 -5.54
CA LEU A 142 14.51 -2.43 -5.15
C LEU A 142 15.02 -2.56 -3.70
N LEU A 143 14.17 -2.99 -2.78
CA LEU A 143 14.56 -3.20 -1.38
C LEU A 143 15.53 -4.36 -1.21
N VAL A 144 15.30 -5.47 -1.91
CA VAL A 144 16.23 -6.61 -1.92
C VAL A 144 17.57 -6.14 -2.47
N PHE A 145 17.60 -5.49 -3.64
CA PHE A 145 18.82 -4.92 -4.22
C PHE A 145 19.55 -3.99 -3.24
N TRP A 146 18.83 -3.08 -2.59
CA TRP A 146 19.45 -2.13 -1.66
C TRP A 146 20.12 -2.85 -0.49
N LYS A 147 19.43 -3.81 0.13
CA LYS A 147 19.94 -4.55 1.29
C LYS A 147 21.07 -5.52 0.94
N SER A 148 20.99 -6.22 -0.20
CA SER A 148 21.94 -7.27 -0.57
C SER A 148 23.17 -6.77 -1.31
N GLU A 149 23.05 -5.70 -2.10
CA GLU A 149 24.11 -5.26 -3.01
C GLU A 149 24.37 -3.76 -2.91
N GLY A 150 23.33 -2.94 -3.07
CA GLY A 150 23.44 -1.50 -3.25
C GLY A 150 24.11 -0.81 -2.07
N ARG A 151 23.72 -1.18 -0.85
CA ARG A 151 24.25 -0.60 0.39
C ARG A 151 25.63 -1.13 0.73
N LEU A 152 25.89 -2.43 0.50
CA LEU A 152 27.19 -3.06 0.76
C LEU A 152 28.33 -2.45 -0.10
N LYS A 153 28.02 -1.94 -1.30
CA LYS A 153 29.01 -1.22 -2.13
C LYS A 153 29.63 0.00 -1.45
N PHE A 154 29.04 0.49 -0.36
CA PHE A 154 29.48 1.68 0.36
C PHE A 154 29.92 1.41 1.81
N VAL A 155 29.84 0.16 2.26
CA VAL A 155 30.24 -0.28 3.61
C VAL A 155 31.58 -1.00 3.51
N THR A 156 32.51 -0.71 4.42
CA THR A 156 33.84 -1.35 4.46
C THR A 156 33.74 -2.85 4.77
N GLU A 157 34.62 -3.65 4.16
CA GLU A 157 34.68 -5.11 4.27
C GLU A 157 34.84 -5.53 5.75
N GLY A 158 33.77 -6.06 6.36
CA GLY A 158 33.74 -6.49 7.78
C GLY A 158 32.48 -6.07 8.54
N ASP A 159 31.71 -5.12 8.02
CA ASP A 159 30.68 -4.40 8.79
C ASP A 159 29.22 -4.75 8.40
N GLY A 160 29.01 -5.94 7.81
CA GLY A 160 27.70 -6.35 7.26
C GLY A 160 26.58 -6.47 8.31
N VAL A 161 26.92 -6.89 9.53
CA VAL A 161 25.95 -7.01 10.63
C VAL A 161 25.54 -5.62 11.16
N GLU A 162 26.49 -4.69 11.30
CA GLU A 162 26.21 -3.30 11.69
C GLU A 162 25.38 -2.58 10.62
N SER A 163 25.63 -2.90 9.35
CA SER A 163 24.80 -2.44 8.23
C SER A 163 23.34 -2.87 8.43
N ASP A 164 23.04 -4.15 8.58
CA ASP A 164 21.66 -4.64 8.71
C ASP A 164 20.92 -4.06 9.92
N ASP A 165 21.59 -3.92 11.07
CA ASP A 165 21.01 -3.25 12.25
C ASP A 165 20.75 -1.76 11.98
N ALA A 166 21.65 -1.06 11.29
CA ALA A 166 21.44 0.35 10.93
C ALA A 166 20.26 0.56 9.95
N TRP A 167 19.97 -0.40 9.05
CA TRP A 167 18.74 -0.33 8.23
C TRP A 167 17.50 -0.53 9.08
N ALA A 168 17.52 -1.51 9.99
CA ALA A 168 16.40 -1.78 10.88
C ALA A 168 16.08 -0.56 11.76
N ASP A 169 17.11 0.15 12.23
CA ASP A 169 16.96 1.38 13.02
C ASP A 169 16.39 2.53 12.19
N ASN A 170 16.80 2.69 10.92
CA ASN A 170 16.21 3.67 10.00
C ASN A 170 14.71 3.41 9.74
N VAL A 171 14.32 2.14 9.60
CA VAL A 171 12.92 1.75 9.44
C VAL A 171 12.13 2.04 10.72
N GLU A 172 12.72 1.77 11.89
CA GLU A 172 12.08 2.01 13.19
C GLU A 172 11.96 3.50 13.53
N ALA A 173 12.90 4.33 13.10
CA ALA A 173 12.82 5.79 13.23
C ALA A 173 11.56 6.36 12.56
N SER A 174 11.02 5.67 11.55
CA SER A 174 9.78 6.06 10.85
C SER A 174 8.51 5.41 11.42
N SER A 175 8.58 4.73 12.57
CA SER A 175 7.47 3.94 13.16
C SER A 175 6.15 4.72 13.30
N TYR A 176 6.21 6.01 13.60
CA TYR A 176 5.03 6.88 13.64
C TYR A 176 4.29 6.91 12.30
N SER A 177 5.00 7.05 11.18
CA SER A 177 4.40 7.09 9.84
C SER A 177 3.70 5.77 9.50
N TYR A 178 4.28 4.62 9.88
CA TYR A 178 3.64 3.31 9.70
C TYR A 178 2.32 3.20 10.47
N TRP A 179 2.28 3.68 11.72
CA TRP A 179 1.06 3.69 12.52
C TRP A 179 0.01 4.67 11.99
N ALA A 180 0.43 5.87 11.59
CA ALA A 180 -0.48 6.86 11.01
C ALA A 180 -1.15 6.32 9.74
N VAL A 181 -0.38 5.73 8.83
CA VAL A 181 -0.91 5.11 7.61
C VAL A 181 -1.79 3.91 7.92
N PHE A 182 -1.45 3.07 8.90
CA PHE A 182 -2.29 1.96 9.34
C PHE A 182 -3.67 2.44 9.79
N LEU A 183 -3.72 3.46 10.65
CA LEU A 183 -4.97 4.03 11.14
C LEU A 183 -5.78 4.65 10.00
N ILE A 184 -5.16 5.45 9.14
CA ILE A 184 -5.82 6.08 8.00
C ILE A 184 -6.39 5.03 7.04
N CYS A 185 -5.61 4.01 6.69
CA CYS A 185 -6.05 3.00 5.73
C CYS A 185 -7.11 2.08 6.33
N VAL A 186 -6.85 1.45 7.47
CA VAL A 186 -7.73 0.40 8.02
C VAL A 186 -8.98 0.99 8.66
N VAL A 187 -8.83 2.06 9.47
CA VAL A 187 -9.95 2.63 10.22
C VAL A 187 -10.75 3.59 9.35
N PHE A 188 -10.12 4.58 8.74
CA PHE A 188 -10.86 5.60 7.99
C PHE A 188 -11.26 5.10 6.59
N ALA A 189 -10.30 4.66 5.77
CA ALA A 189 -10.57 4.24 4.39
C ALA A 189 -11.20 2.84 4.29
N GLY A 190 -10.93 1.95 5.25
CA GLY A 190 -11.55 0.63 5.35
C GLY A 190 -12.90 0.71 6.06
N LEU A 191 -12.87 0.79 7.39
CA LEU A 191 -14.07 0.65 8.23
C LEU A 191 -15.08 1.79 8.03
N PHE A 192 -14.69 3.05 8.23
CA PHE A 192 -15.64 4.17 8.15
C PHE A 192 -16.15 4.41 6.74
N GLN A 193 -15.28 4.30 5.74
CA GLN A 193 -15.71 4.42 4.35
C GLN A 193 -16.65 3.28 3.95
N TRP A 194 -16.39 2.03 4.35
CA TRP A 194 -17.32 0.93 4.09
C TRP A 194 -18.68 1.17 4.77
N ILE A 195 -18.68 1.59 6.04
CA ILE A 195 -19.91 1.90 6.76
C ILE A 195 -20.71 3.00 6.04
N GLY A 196 -20.05 4.10 5.69
CA GLY A 196 -20.72 5.27 5.13
C GLY A 196 -21.10 5.15 3.65
N VAL A 197 -20.31 4.42 2.85
CA VAL A 197 -20.49 4.31 1.40
C VAL A 197 -21.28 3.06 1.01
N CYS A 198 -21.17 1.95 1.74
CA CYS A 198 -21.84 0.69 1.39
C CYS A 198 -22.90 0.29 2.41
N LEU A 199 -22.51 0.03 3.67
CA LEU A 199 -23.40 -0.57 4.67
C LEU A 199 -24.66 0.29 4.92
N MET A 200 -24.47 1.59 5.19
CA MET A 200 -25.59 2.48 5.49
C MET A 200 -26.56 2.65 4.30
N PRO A 201 -26.08 2.88 3.07
CA PRO A 201 -26.97 2.87 1.90
C PRO A 201 -27.72 1.56 1.69
N LEU A 202 -27.06 0.41 1.86
CA LEU A 202 -27.67 -0.92 1.70
C LEU A 202 -28.78 -1.17 2.74
N MET A 203 -28.56 -0.77 3.99
CA MET A 203 -29.55 -0.94 5.06
C MET A 203 -30.74 0.02 4.94
N LYS A 204 -30.52 1.23 4.40
CA LYS A 204 -31.55 2.28 4.31
C LYS A 204 -32.23 2.37 2.95
N GLY A 205 -31.78 1.61 1.95
CA GLY A 205 -32.34 1.61 0.60
C GLY A 205 -32.05 2.88 -0.21
N GLY A 206 -30.96 3.61 0.06
CA GLY A 206 -30.65 4.83 -0.69
C GLY A 206 -29.41 5.62 -0.24
N GLY A 207 -29.03 6.63 -1.03
CA GLY A 207 -27.91 7.55 -0.75
C GLY A 207 -27.53 8.42 -1.94
N ASN A 208 -26.78 9.51 -1.73
CA ASN A 208 -26.30 10.41 -2.79
C ASN A 208 -24.99 9.90 -3.42
N TYR A 209 -24.94 8.60 -3.76
CA TYR A 209 -23.81 7.94 -4.42
C TYR A 209 -24.27 7.31 -5.73
N ALA A 210 -23.38 7.23 -6.72
CA ALA A 210 -23.68 6.51 -7.96
C ALA A 210 -23.81 5.01 -7.66
N THR A 211 -24.78 4.35 -8.30
CA THR A 211 -24.94 2.89 -8.24
C THR A 211 -23.72 2.23 -8.86
N ASP A 212 -23.08 1.34 -8.12
CA ASP A 212 -21.97 0.47 -8.53
C ASP A 212 -22.29 -0.98 -8.14
N TRP A 213 -21.38 -1.91 -8.43
CA TRP A 213 -21.46 -3.32 -8.05
C TRP A 213 -21.68 -3.56 -6.54
N GLY A 214 -21.43 -2.58 -5.67
CA GLY A 214 -21.57 -2.70 -4.22
C GLY A 214 -22.87 -2.09 -3.67
N LYS A 215 -23.78 -1.65 -4.55
CA LYS A 215 -25.12 -1.13 -4.22
C LYS A 215 -26.20 -1.70 -5.14
N LEU A 216 -25.91 -2.80 -5.81
CA LEU A 216 -26.77 -3.40 -6.81
C LEU A 216 -28.03 -3.99 -6.18
N ALA A 217 -27.99 -4.55 -4.96
CA ALA A 217 -29.17 -5.09 -4.27
C ALA A 217 -30.27 -4.06 -4.03
N ILE A 218 -29.94 -2.76 -4.01
CA ILE A 218 -30.93 -1.68 -3.86
C ILE A 218 -31.80 -1.56 -5.12
N VAL A 219 -31.23 -1.83 -6.30
CA VAL A 219 -31.88 -1.59 -7.61
C VAL A 219 -32.27 -2.89 -8.31
N ARG A 220 -31.54 -3.98 -8.06
CA ARG A 220 -31.70 -5.31 -8.65
C ARG A 220 -31.62 -6.40 -7.56
N PRO A 221 -32.54 -6.41 -6.58
CA PRO A 221 -32.52 -7.38 -5.46
C PRO A 221 -32.67 -8.84 -5.91
N GLU A 222 -33.12 -9.09 -7.14
CA GLU A 222 -33.21 -10.41 -7.75
C GLU A 222 -31.85 -10.99 -8.18
N VAL A 223 -30.80 -10.16 -8.27
CA VAL A 223 -29.44 -10.60 -8.63
C VAL A 223 -28.64 -10.97 -7.38
N ILE A 224 -28.67 -10.13 -6.36
CA ILE A 224 -27.94 -10.32 -5.11
C ILE A 224 -28.76 -9.77 -3.95
N SER A 225 -28.81 -10.51 -2.84
CA SER A 225 -29.51 -10.04 -1.64
C SER A 225 -28.68 -9.02 -0.85
N VAL A 226 -29.37 -8.16 -0.09
CA VAL A 226 -28.70 -7.14 0.74
C VAL A 226 -27.66 -7.74 1.71
N PRO A 227 -27.92 -8.85 2.44
CA PRO A 227 -26.92 -9.44 3.32
C PRO A 227 -25.69 -9.97 2.56
N GLU A 228 -25.86 -10.60 1.41
CA GLU A 228 -24.76 -11.08 0.57
C GLU A 228 -23.91 -9.91 0.06
N GLU A 229 -24.54 -8.82 -0.38
CA GLU A 229 -23.83 -7.63 -0.84
C GLU A 229 -23.07 -6.93 0.30
N VAL A 230 -23.63 -6.89 1.52
CA VAL A 230 -22.95 -6.39 2.72
C VAL A 230 -21.68 -7.21 3.01
N VAL A 231 -21.76 -8.54 2.94
CA VAL A 231 -20.59 -9.42 3.16
C VAL A 231 -19.55 -9.22 2.05
N PHE A 232 -19.99 -9.22 0.78
CA PHE A 232 -19.10 -9.03 -0.36
C PHE A 232 -18.36 -7.69 -0.28
N THR A 233 -19.09 -6.58 -0.08
CA THR A 233 -18.50 -5.26 0.03
C THR A 233 -17.60 -5.13 1.27
N GLY A 234 -17.93 -5.80 2.38
CA GLY A 234 -17.07 -5.85 3.57
C GLY A 234 -15.72 -6.52 3.29
N LEU A 235 -15.73 -7.68 2.63
CA LEU A 235 -14.50 -8.38 2.21
C LEU A 235 -13.70 -7.53 1.21
N ALA A 236 -14.38 -6.92 0.25
CA ALA A 236 -13.76 -6.05 -0.74
C ALA A 236 -13.07 -4.85 -0.06
N TYR A 237 -13.74 -4.14 0.85
CA TYR A 237 -13.16 -2.99 1.56
C TYR A 237 -12.03 -3.37 2.51
N LEU A 238 -12.11 -4.54 3.18
CA LEU A 238 -11.01 -5.06 3.99
C LEU A 238 -9.79 -5.35 3.11
N TYR A 239 -9.99 -6.02 1.97
CA TYR A 239 -8.91 -6.28 1.02
C TYR A 239 -8.30 -4.98 0.49
N MET A 240 -9.14 -4.02 0.07
CA MET A 240 -8.70 -2.72 -0.43
C MET A 240 -7.86 -1.97 0.62
N CYS A 241 -8.32 -1.91 1.88
CA CYS A 241 -7.62 -1.13 2.90
C CYS A 241 -6.27 -1.75 3.30
N LEU A 242 -6.17 -3.08 3.34
CA LEU A 242 -4.90 -3.79 3.57
C LEU A 242 -3.93 -3.59 2.40
N CYS A 243 -4.42 -3.65 1.17
CA CYS A 243 -3.65 -3.39 -0.03
C CYS A 243 -3.12 -1.94 -0.10
N PHE A 244 -3.97 -0.95 0.17
CA PHE A 244 -3.53 0.45 0.21
C PHE A 244 -2.61 0.74 1.40
N TYR A 245 -2.81 0.09 2.55
CA TYR A 245 -1.85 0.14 3.65
C TYR A 245 -0.46 -0.30 3.19
N LEU A 246 -0.37 -1.46 2.53
CA LEU A 246 0.89 -1.98 1.99
C LEU A 246 1.47 -1.07 0.90
N PHE A 247 0.63 -0.45 0.06
CA PHE A 247 1.05 0.53 -0.94
C PHE A 247 1.78 1.71 -0.29
N PHE A 248 1.19 2.32 0.74
CA PHE A 248 1.81 3.43 1.46
C PHE A 248 3.04 2.98 2.27
N VAL A 249 3.04 1.77 2.82
CA VAL A 249 4.25 1.16 3.40
C VAL A 249 5.37 1.12 2.36
N GLY A 250 5.07 0.67 1.14
CA GLY A 250 6.02 0.68 0.03
C GLY A 250 6.57 2.07 -0.25
N LEU A 251 5.71 3.11 -0.28
CA LEU A 251 6.15 4.51 -0.45
C LEU A 251 7.06 4.99 0.70
N ILE A 252 6.74 4.63 1.96
CA ILE A 252 7.59 4.95 3.11
C ILE A 252 8.95 4.28 2.95
N LEU A 253 8.99 3.00 2.57
CA LEU A 253 10.23 2.26 2.35
C LEU A 253 11.08 2.86 1.22
N LEU A 254 10.46 3.27 0.12
CA LEU A 254 11.13 3.99 -0.96
C LEU A 254 11.75 5.32 -0.45
N TYR A 255 11.00 6.08 0.34
CA TYR A 255 11.51 7.30 0.97
C TYR A 255 12.70 7.02 1.89
N THR A 256 12.59 6.03 2.77
CA THR A 256 13.67 5.62 3.69
C THR A 256 14.91 5.18 2.92
N LEU A 257 14.76 4.45 1.82
CA LEU A 257 15.87 4.03 0.95
C LEU A 257 16.56 5.24 0.31
N ILE A 258 15.81 6.19 -0.26
CA ILE A 258 16.39 7.42 -0.82
C ILE A 258 17.17 8.17 0.25
N HIS A 259 16.59 8.27 1.45
CA HIS A 259 17.20 8.99 2.56
C HIS A 259 18.51 8.33 3.01
N ASP A 260 18.52 7.00 3.13
CA ASP A 260 19.69 6.22 3.52
C ASP A 260 20.81 6.33 2.47
N LEU A 261 20.49 6.15 1.18
CA LEU A 261 21.44 6.34 0.08
C LEU A 261 22.03 7.76 0.06
N TRP A 262 21.19 8.78 0.22
CA TRP A 262 21.64 10.16 0.27
C TRP A 262 22.58 10.41 1.47
N ARG A 263 22.25 9.87 2.64
CA ARG A 263 23.08 10.00 3.85
C ARG A 263 24.46 9.36 3.68
N ILE A 264 24.50 8.14 3.13
CA ILE A 264 25.75 7.43 2.82
C ILE A 264 26.58 8.23 1.81
N GLY A 265 25.95 8.71 0.73
CA GLY A 265 26.62 9.49 -0.30
C GLY A 265 27.11 10.88 0.17
N VAL A 266 26.56 11.44 1.25
CA VAL A 266 27.08 12.69 1.86
C VAL A 266 28.25 12.39 2.78
N ALA A 267 28.17 11.34 3.60
CA ALA A 267 29.23 10.96 4.53
C ALA A 267 30.56 10.62 3.82
N SER A 268 30.48 10.16 2.57
CA SER A 268 31.62 9.75 1.75
C SER A 268 32.28 10.86 0.91
N LYS A 269 31.61 12.01 0.73
CA LYS A 269 32.16 13.16 -0.05
C LYS A 269 33.41 13.80 0.58
N SER A 270 33.79 13.36 1.77
CA SER A 270 35.02 13.73 2.48
C SER A 270 36.26 12.97 2.01
N GLY A 271 36.14 11.96 1.13
CA GLY A 271 37.26 11.16 0.61
C GLY A 271 37.66 11.45 -0.86
N PRO A 272 38.89 11.11 -1.31
CA PRO A 272 39.48 11.60 -2.56
C PRO A 272 39.20 10.77 -3.84
N GLU A 273 38.22 9.87 -3.88
CA GLU A 273 38.14 8.86 -4.97
C GLU A 273 37.07 9.16 -6.05
N VAL A 274 37.52 9.48 -7.27
CA VAL A 274 36.65 9.66 -8.46
C VAL A 274 35.85 8.39 -8.80
N ASP A 275 36.39 7.21 -8.53
CA ASP A 275 35.74 5.91 -8.76
C ASP A 275 34.52 5.68 -7.84
N TYR A 276 34.59 6.21 -6.61
CA TYR A 276 33.48 6.12 -5.65
C TYR A 276 32.27 6.96 -6.09
N GLN A 277 32.52 8.17 -6.62
CA GLN A 277 31.46 9.05 -7.12
C GLN A 277 30.73 8.43 -8.34
N HIS A 278 31.44 7.66 -9.18
CA HIS A 278 30.83 6.92 -10.27
C HIS A 278 29.87 5.83 -9.75
N LYS A 279 30.30 5.06 -8.74
CA LYS A 279 29.47 4.01 -8.10
C LYS A 279 28.21 4.57 -7.44
N VAL A 280 28.32 5.69 -6.72
CA VAL A 280 27.15 6.38 -6.12
C VAL A 280 26.17 6.83 -7.19
N ASN A 281 26.67 7.37 -8.31
CA ASN A 281 25.82 7.82 -9.41
C ASN A 281 25.11 6.65 -10.11
N GLU A 282 25.79 5.53 -10.32
CA GLU A 282 25.20 4.34 -10.95
C GLU A 282 24.08 3.75 -10.08
N VAL A 283 24.34 3.59 -8.78
CA VAL A 283 23.33 3.10 -7.81
C VAL A 283 22.17 4.09 -7.73
N GLY A 284 22.44 5.38 -7.66
CA GLY A 284 21.42 6.43 -7.64
C GLY A 284 20.51 6.40 -8.89
N LEU A 285 21.08 6.14 -10.08
CA LEU A 285 20.31 6.06 -11.31
C LEU A 285 19.43 4.81 -11.32
N ARG A 286 19.94 3.66 -10.88
CA ARG A 286 19.14 2.43 -10.75
C ARG A 286 17.98 2.62 -9.77
N VAL A 287 18.24 3.25 -8.63
CA VAL A 287 17.23 3.60 -7.62
C VAL A 287 16.18 4.54 -8.20
N MET A 288 16.59 5.60 -8.91
CA MET A 288 15.65 6.54 -9.54
C MET A 288 14.80 5.91 -10.64
N ARG A 289 15.36 5.00 -11.46
CA ARG A 289 14.59 4.24 -12.46
C ARG A 289 13.51 3.37 -11.81
N ALA A 290 13.85 2.70 -10.70
CA ALA A 290 12.88 1.89 -9.95
C ALA A 290 11.81 2.77 -9.27
N ILE A 291 12.19 3.90 -8.67
CA ILE A 291 11.24 4.88 -8.11
C ILE A 291 10.31 5.39 -9.21
N PHE A 292 10.83 5.74 -10.39
CA PHE A 292 10.01 6.16 -11.52
C PHE A 292 8.97 5.10 -11.91
N ARG A 293 9.34 3.81 -11.99
CA ARG A 293 8.38 2.71 -12.25
C ARG A 293 7.29 2.67 -11.19
N CYS A 294 7.67 2.73 -9.91
CA CYS A 294 6.72 2.80 -8.80
C CYS A 294 5.82 4.03 -8.88
N THR A 295 6.36 5.18 -9.33
CA THR A 295 5.63 6.43 -9.47
C THR A 295 4.59 6.36 -10.58
N VAL A 296 4.99 5.86 -11.74
CA VAL A 296 4.09 5.61 -12.86
C VAL A 296 2.94 4.70 -12.41
N LEU A 297 3.23 3.58 -11.75
CA LEU A 297 2.20 2.67 -11.26
C LEU A 297 1.28 3.32 -10.22
N GLY A 298 1.82 4.10 -9.28
CA GLY A 298 1.01 4.83 -8.31
C GLY A 298 0.06 5.85 -8.94
N VAL A 299 0.50 6.55 -9.99
CA VAL A 299 -0.37 7.47 -10.74
C VAL A 299 -1.40 6.71 -11.59
N MET A 300 -1.03 5.58 -12.21
CA MET A 300 -1.97 4.71 -12.94
C MET A 300 -3.06 4.13 -12.02
N ILE A 301 -2.70 3.72 -10.79
CA ILE A 301 -3.63 3.31 -9.73
C ILE A 301 -4.66 4.42 -9.47
N ALA A 302 -4.21 5.66 -9.28
CA ALA A 302 -5.10 6.79 -9.05
C ALA A 302 -5.97 7.14 -10.26
N ILE A 303 -5.44 7.01 -11.48
CA ILE A 303 -6.20 7.17 -12.72
C ILE A 303 -7.35 6.16 -12.75
N CYS A 304 -7.13 4.87 -12.45
CA CYS A 304 -8.20 3.88 -12.39
C CYS A 304 -9.28 4.24 -11.37
N MET A 305 -8.88 4.68 -10.17
CA MET A 305 -9.81 5.08 -9.11
C MET A 305 -10.69 6.27 -9.53
N LYS A 306 -10.07 7.31 -10.12
CA LYS A 306 -10.79 8.52 -10.56
C LYS A 306 -11.63 8.26 -11.81
N ALA A 307 -11.09 7.58 -12.82
CA ALA A 307 -11.79 7.24 -14.04
C ALA A 307 -13.07 6.44 -13.77
N GLN A 308 -13.02 5.47 -12.85
CA GLN A 308 -14.22 4.74 -12.42
C GLN A 308 -15.27 5.64 -11.78
N SER A 309 -14.84 6.49 -10.84
CA SER A 309 -15.74 7.41 -10.15
C SER A 309 -16.42 8.38 -11.11
N SER A 310 -15.65 8.95 -12.04
CA SER A 310 -16.16 9.86 -13.08
C SER A 310 -17.09 9.14 -14.05
N TYR A 311 -16.70 7.94 -14.52
CA TYR A 311 -17.54 7.11 -15.36
C TYR A 311 -18.91 6.84 -14.73
N LEU A 312 -18.97 6.47 -13.45
CA LEU A 312 -20.23 6.15 -12.78
C LEU A 312 -21.18 7.37 -12.70
N ALA A 313 -20.65 8.57 -12.61
CA ALA A 313 -21.45 9.80 -12.65
C ALA A 313 -21.77 10.28 -14.08
N SER A 314 -21.05 9.81 -15.09
CA SER A 314 -21.29 10.15 -16.49
C SER A 314 -22.57 9.48 -17.07
N ARG A 315 -22.91 9.89 -18.29
CA ARG A 315 -23.95 9.28 -19.14
C ARG A 315 -23.45 8.13 -20.02
N GLY A 316 -22.20 7.69 -19.86
CA GLY A 316 -21.70 6.53 -20.59
C GLY A 316 -22.38 5.23 -20.15
N GLU A 317 -22.69 4.36 -21.11
CA GLU A 317 -23.27 3.02 -20.89
C GLU A 317 -22.25 2.07 -20.27
N ASN A 318 -21.01 2.11 -20.74
CA ASN A 318 -19.86 1.41 -20.18
C ASN A 318 -18.62 2.31 -20.25
N ILE A 319 -17.57 1.96 -19.51
CA ILE A 319 -16.39 2.84 -19.38
C ILE A 319 -15.65 3.02 -20.72
N VAL A 320 -15.60 1.99 -21.55
CA VAL A 320 -14.92 2.04 -22.84
C VAL A 320 -15.67 2.98 -23.79
N ALA A 321 -16.99 2.83 -23.89
CA ALA A 321 -17.84 3.71 -24.67
C ALA A 321 -17.76 5.18 -24.19
N TRP A 322 -17.67 5.41 -22.87
CA TRP A 322 -17.47 6.74 -22.32
C TRP A 322 -16.16 7.38 -22.79
N LEU A 323 -15.05 6.65 -22.71
CA LEU A 323 -13.73 7.14 -23.16
C LEU A 323 -13.69 7.36 -24.68
N ILE A 324 -14.25 6.45 -25.48
CA ILE A 324 -14.28 6.58 -26.95
C ILE A 324 -15.14 7.77 -27.38
N ARG A 325 -16.30 7.96 -26.74
CA ARG A 325 -17.16 9.13 -27.01
C ARG A 325 -16.45 10.42 -26.67
N ASP A 326 -15.72 10.46 -25.56
CA ASP A 326 -14.90 11.62 -25.20
C ASP A 326 -13.79 11.88 -26.22
N MET A 327 -13.06 10.85 -26.68
CA MET A 327 -12.04 11.02 -27.72
C MET A 327 -12.61 11.56 -29.04
N THR A 328 -13.78 11.06 -29.44
CA THR A 328 -14.43 11.45 -30.71
C THR A 328 -15.13 12.81 -30.63
N SER A 329 -15.46 13.31 -29.42
CA SER A 329 -16.12 14.61 -29.23
C SER A 329 -15.32 15.80 -29.79
N VAL A 330 -13.98 15.71 -29.78
CA VAL A 330 -13.07 16.72 -30.34
C VAL A 330 -13.20 16.83 -31.87
N LEU A 331 -13.48 15.71 -32.54
CA LEU A 331 -13.60 15.66 -34.00
C LEU A 331 -14.99 16.10 -34.48
N TYR A 332 -16.03 15.80 -33.70
CA TYR A 332 -17.43 16.01 -34.11
C TYR A 332 -18.10 17.21 -33.41
N GLY A 333 -17.37 18.02 -32.64
CA GLY A 333 -17.89 19.25 -32.02
C GLY A 333 -18.99 19.03 -30.97
N GLY A 334 -19.06 17.83 -30.40
CA GLY A 334 -20.10 17.46 -29.42
C GLY A 334 -19.80 18.00 -28.03
N ASN A 335 -20.47 19.08 -27.63
CA ASN A 335 -20.41 19.62 -26.26
C ASN A 335 -21.31 18.80 -25.31
N ASP A 336 -20.87 17.60 -24.93
CA ASP A 336 -21.51 16.82 -23.85
C ASP A 336 -20.85 17.03 -22.46
N VAL A 337 -19.93 17.99 -22.37
CA VAL A 337 -19.24 18.33 -21.12
C VAL A 337 -20.14 19.28 -20.34
N GLY A 338 -20.97 18.74 -19.45
CA GLY A 338 -21.71 19.60 -18.52
C GLY A 338 -22.80 18.93 -17.72
N ASP A 339 -23.35 17.80 -18.16
CA ASP A 339 -24.55 17.23 -17.53
C ASP A 339 -24.19 16.17 -16.46
N ARG A 340 -23.38 16.61 -15.48
CA ARG A 340 -22.90 15.78 -14.37
C ARG A 340 -23.99 15.66 -13.31
N ILE A 341 -24.31 14.43 -12.94
CA ILE A 341 -25.19 14.19 -11.80
C ILE A 341 -24.36 14.39 -10.52
N ALA A 342 -24.85 15.24 -9.62
CA ALA A 342 -24.17 15.60 -8.38
C ALA A 342 -24.16 14.43 -7.38
N TYR A 343 -23.20 13.52 -7.53
CA TYR A 343 -22.90 12.46 -6.57
C TYR A 343 -21.72 12.83 -5.66
N ARG A 344 -21.74 12.34 -4.41
CA ARG A 344 -20.54 12.36 -3.56
C ARG A 344 -19.53 11.35 -4.08
N MET A 345 -18.28 11.77 -4.20
CA MET A 345 -17.20 10.95 -4.76
C MET A 345 -15.98 10.91 -3.82
N PRO A 346 -16.03 10.17 -2.70
CA PRO A 346 -14.92 10.07 -1.75
C PRO A 346 -13.62 9.59 -2.40
N THR A 347 -13.73 8.75 -3.43
CA THR A 347 -12.61 8.21 -4.22
C THR A 347 -11.80 9.29 -4.94
N HIS A 348 -12.34 10.48 -5.21
CA HIS A 348 -11.55 11.60 -5.76
C HIS A 348 -10.54 12.11 -4.73
N TYR A 349 -10.91 12.14 -3.46
CA TYR A 349 -9.99 12.54 -2.39
C TYR A 349 -8.93 11.45 -2.15
N SER A 350 -9.35 10.18 -2.05
CA SER A 350 -8.43 9.06 -1.85
C SER A 350 -7.44 8.89 -3.01
N SER A 351 -7.90 9.02 -4.27
CA SER A 351 -7.01 8.97 -5.44
C SER A 351 -6.06 10.15 -5.50
N LEU A 352 -6.48 11.35 -5.08
CA LEU A 352 -5.59 12.51 -4.98
C LEU A 352 -4.47 12.28 -3.95
N LEU A 353 -4.79 11.70 -2.79
CA LEU A 353 -3.77 11.33 -1.80
C LEU A 353 -2.75 10.35 -2.38
N VAL A 354 -3.20 9.35 -3.13
CA VAL A 354 -2.30 8.39 -3.81
C VAL A 354 -1.35 9.12 -4.78
N VAL A 355 -1.86 10.02 -5.62
CA VAL A 355 -1.03 10.81 -6.55
C VAL A 355 -0.01 11.66 -5.78
N ILE A 356 -0.46 12.43 -4.80
CA ILE A 356 0.41 13.34 -4.03
C ILE A 356 1.51 12.55 -3.32
N SER A 357 1.17 11.51 -2.57
CA SER A 357 2.16 10.71 -1.82
C SER A 357 3.19 10.07 -2.76
N THR A 358 2.74 9.55 -3.90
CA THR A 358 3.62 8.93 -4.89
C THR A 358 4.55 9.96 -5.54
N CYS A 359 4.03 11.14 -5.90
CA CYS A 359 4.81 12.22 -6.50
C CYS A 359 5.80 12.83 -5.50
N VAL A 360 5.46 12.93 -4.21
CA VAL A 360 6.36 13.43 -3.17
C VAL A 360 7.61 12.56 -3.07
N VAL A 361 7.48 11.23 -3.09
CA VAL A 361 8.63 10.31 -3.09
C VAL A 361 9.50 10.50 -4.34
N PHE A 362 8.88 10.63 -5.51
CA PHE A 362 9.60 10.88 -6.78
C PHE A 362 10.37 12.20 -6.78
N VAL A 363 9.71 13.28 -6.35
CA VAL A 363 10.30 14.62 -6.26
C VAL A 363 11.43 14.62 -5.22
N TYR A 364 11.23 13.99 -4.07
CA TYR A 364 12.27 13.84 -3.05
C TYR A 364 13.50 13.11 -3.59
N GLY A 365 13.31 11.99 -4.29
CA GLY A 365 14.38 11.26 -4.96
C GLY A 365 15.09 12.11 -6.01
N SER A 366 14.33 12.81 -6.86
CA SER A 366 14.88 13.68 -7.91
C SER A 366 15.73 14.81 -7.35
N ILE A 367 15.30 15.44 -6.24
CA ILE A 367 16.04 16.51 -5.58
C ILE A 367 17.30 15.97 -4.88
N ARG A 368 17.19 14.85 -4.17
CA ARG A 368 18.29 14.31 -3.36
C ARG A 368 19.36 13.58 -4.18
N LEU A 369 18.97 12.94 -5.28
CA LEU A 369 19.86 12.12 -6.11
C LEU A 369 20.25 12.80 -7.44
N GLY A 370 19.50 13.81 -7.90
CA GLY A 370 19.65 14.41 -9.24
C GLY A 370 20.65 15.55 -9.39
N VAL A 371 21.49 15.84 -8.39
CA VAL A 371 22.39 17.02 -8.38
C VAL A 371 23.69 16.80 -9.19
N GLY A 372 23.63 16.13 -10.35
CA GLY A 372 24.80 15.86 -11.22
C GLY A 372 24.50 15.98 -12.71
N SER A 373 25.43 16.49 -13.51
CA SER A 373 25.22 16.80 -14.95
C SER A 373 24.86 15.57 -15.81
N ARG A 374 25.31 14.36 -15.44
CA ARG A 374 24.94 13.10 -16.14
C ARG A 374 23.54 12.58 -15.81
N PHE A 375 22.90 13.08 -14.74
CA PHE A 375 21.56 12.67 -14.32
C PHE A 375 20.43 13.45 -15.01
N GLN A 376 20.73 14.60 -15.61
CA GLN A 376 19.69 15.55 -16.02
C GLN A 376 18.81 15.04 -17.16
N VAL A 377 19.38 14.38 -18.17
CA VAL A 377 18.62 13.94 -19.34
C VAL A 377 17.63 12.81 -19.00
N PRO A 378 18.04 11.70 -18.34
CA PRO A 378 17.09 10.66 -17.95
C PRO A 378 16.03 11.17 -16.95
N LEU A 379 16.43 12.01 -15.98
CA LEU A 379 15.49 12.56 -15.00
C LEU A 379 14.45 13.48 -15.66
N TRP A 380 14.86 14.31 -16.62
CA TRP A 380 13.93 15.19 -17.33
C TRP A 380 12.87 14.39 -18.09
N LYS A 381 13.26 13.33 -18.79
CA LYS A 381 12.33 12.43 -19.49
C LYS A 381 11.33 11.78 -18.51
N MET A 382 11.81 11.26 -17.39
CA MET A 382 10.97 10.69 -16.33
C MET A 382 9.99 11.74 -15.77
N SER A 383 10.48 12.94 -15.44
CA SER A 383 9.65 14.04 -14.93
C SER A 383 8.59 14.46 -15.92
N ALA A 384 8.90 14.52 -17.23
CA ALA A 384 7.93 14.86 -18.27
C ALA A 384 6.79 13.83 -18.34
N VAL A 385 7.10 12.53 -18.26
CA VAL A 385 6.08 11.46 -18.26
C VAL A 385 5.23 11.51 -16.99
N VAL A 386 5.84 11.66 -15.81
CA VAL A 386 5.10 11.80 -14.54
C VAL A 386 4.19 13.03 -14.59
N ALA A 387 4.70 14.18 -15.06
CA ALA A 387 3.91 15.40 -15.19
C ALA A 387 2.74 15.22 -16.15
N LEU A 388 2.97 14.60 -17.32
CA LEU A 388 1.92 14.29 -18.30
C LEU A 388 0.83 13.39 -17.69
N LEU A 389 1.20 12.35 -16.95
CA LEU A 389 0.26 11.48 -16.26
C LEU A 389 -0.55 12.21 -15.18
N VAL A 390 0.10 13.07 -14.38
CA VAL A 390 -0.58 13.86 -13.34
C VAL A 390 -1.54 14.86 -13.97
N VAL A 391 -1.13 15.54 -15.03
CA VAL A 391 -2.00 16.43 -15.81
C VAL A 391 -3.16 15.65 -16.39
N GLY A 392 -2.92 14.51 -17.04
CA GLY A 392 -3.96 13.61 -17.53
C GLY A 392 -4.94 13.19 -16.43
N TYR A 393 -4.44 12.80 -15.26
CA TYR A 393 -5.23 12.47 -14.07
C TYR A 393 -6.11 13.64 -13.62
N LEU A 394 -5.56 14.85 -13.50
CA LEU A 394 -6.30 16.04 -13.06
C LEU A 394 -7.43 16.38 -14.04
N LEU A 395 -7.18 16.19 -15.33
CA LEU A 395 -8.08 16.53 -16.43
C LEU A 395 -9.16 15.47 -16.71
N ILE A 396 -9.12 14.30 -16.05
CA ILE A 396 -10.20 13.31 -16.16
C ILE A 396 -11.55 13.98 -15.88
N ASP A 397 -12.45 13.91 -16.87
CA ASP A 397 -13.82 14.45 -16.83
C ASP A 397 -13.87 15.99 -16.67
N ALA A 398 -12.78 16.71 -16.98
CA ALA A 398 -12.71 18.17 -16.87
C ALA A 398 -13.10 18.90 -18.17
N PHE A 399 -12.80 18.33 -19.34
CA PHE A 399 -13.14 18.87 -20.66
C PHE A 399 -13.22 17.77 -21.72
N ALA A 400 -13.83 18.08 -22.87
CA ALA A 400 -14.02 17.14 -23.98
C ALA A 400 -12.69 16.77 -24.63
N GLY A 401 -12.41 15.47 -24.74
CA GLY A 401 -11.18 14.97 -25.35
C GLY A 401 -10.02 14.76 -24.38
N PHE A 402 -10.26 14.85 -23.06
CA PHE A 402 -9.25 14.52 -22.05
C PHE A 402 -8.68 13.10 -22.25
N SER A 403 -9.49 12.19 -22.80
CA SER A 403 -9.14 10.79 -23.03
C SER A 403 -7.98 10.63 -24.03
N ILE A 404 -7.79 11.57 -24.97
CA ILE A 404 -6.66 11.55 -25.91
C ILE A 404 -5.35 11.78 -25.15
N LEU A 405 -5.29 12.84 -24.35
CA LEU A 405 -4.12 13.17 -23.53
C LEU A 405 -3.82 12.05 -22.53
N LEU A 406 -4.87 11.52 -21.89
CA LEU A 406 -4.74 10.39 -20.98
C LEU A 406 -4.20 9.15 -21.69
N GLY A 407 -4.69 8.84 -22.89
CA GLY A 407 -4.23 7.71 -23.71
C GLY A 407 -2.75 7.82 -24.07
N VAL A 408 -2.31 8.99 -24.56
CA VAL A 408 -0.89 9.26 -24.86
C VAL A 408 -0.02 9.12 -23.60
N GLY A 409 -0.47 9.70 -22.48
CA GLY A 409 0.24 9.58 -21.20
C GLY A 409 0.37 8.12 -20.74
N VAL A 410 -0.69 7.33 -20.84
CA VAL A 410 -0.69 5.90 -20.48
C VAL A 410 0.23 5.08 -21.40
N LEU A 411 0.27 5.36 -22.70
CA LEU A 411 1.19 4.66 -23.61
C LEU A 411 2.66 4.95 -23.28
N LEU A 412 3.01 6.21 -23.04
CA LEU A 412 4.36 6.60 -22.64
C LEU A 412 4.74 6.01 -21.28
N ALA A 413 3.77 5.93 -20.36
CA ALA A 413 3.93 5.30 -19.06
C ALA A 413 4.24 3.81 -19.17
N ILE A 414 3.47 3.06 -19.99
CA ILE A 414 3.70 1.62 -20.22
C ILE A 414 5.09 1.40 -20.83
N TYR A 415 5.47 2.22 -21.82
CA TYR A 415 6.82 2.16 -22.38
C TYR A 415 7.88 2.42 -21.30
N GLY A 416 7.70 3.46 -20.47
CA GLY A 416 8.61 3.81 -19.38
C GLY A 416 8.71 2.76 -18.28
N LEU A 417 7.70 1.90 -18.09
CA LEU A 417 7.79 0.76 -17.18
C LEU A 417 8.83 -0.26 -17.67
N ILE A 418 8.88 -0.50 -18.98
CA ILE A 418 9.82 -1.44 -19.60
C ILE A 418 11.21 -0.79 -19.66
N ASP A 419 11.30 0.39 -20.28
CA ASP A 419 12.54 1.16 -20.45
C ASP A 419 12.43 2.56 -19.82
N PRO A 420 12.80 2.69 -18.52
CA PRO A 420 12.85 3.98 -17.83
C PRO A 420 13.85 4.97 -18.44
N GLY A 421 14.82 4.52 -19.24
CA GLY A 421 15.85 5.34 -19.86
C GLY A 421 15.44 5.94 -21.20
N PHE A 422 14.35 5.45 -21.81
CA PHE A 422 13.88 5.87 -23.13
C PHE A 422 15.01 5.92 -24.18
N GLY A 423 15.70 4.79 -24.36
CA GLY A 423 16.71 4.58 -25.38
C GLY A 423 18.13 5.05 -25.06
N ASP A 424 18.40 5.60 -23.87
CA ASP A 424 19.74 6.08 -23.50
C ASP A 424 20.72 4.95 -23.07
N GLY A 425 20.39 3.69 -23.38
CA GLY A 425 21.12 2.50 -22.93
C GLY A 425 22.31 2.04 -23.78
N GLU A 426 22.52 2.57 -24.99
CA GLU A 426 23.59 2.12 -25.91
C GLU A 426 24.42 3.28 -26.48
N ARG A 427 24.89 4.20 -25.64
CA ARG A 427 26.02 5.09 -25.98
C ARG A 427 27.12 5.03 -24.93
N ALA A 428 27.45 3.83 -24.50
CA ALA A 428 28.63 3.53 -23.72
C ALA A 428 29.28 2.27 -24.29
N ASN A 429 29.94 2.43 -25.44
CA ASN A 429 31.09 1.63 -25.85
C ASN A 429 32.20 2.60 -26.23
#